data_AF-A9B7H3-F1
#
_entry.id   AF-A9B7H3-F1
#
_cell.length_a   1.000
_cell.length_b   1.000
_cell.length_c   1.000
_cell.angle_alpha   90.00
_cell.angle_beta   90.00
_cell.angle_gamma   90.00
#
_symmetry.space_group_name_H-M   'P 1'
#
loop_
_entity.id
_entity.type
_entity.pdbx_description
1 polymer ?
#
loop_
_entity_poly.entity_id
_entity_poly.type
_entity_poly.pdbx_seq_one_letter_code
_entity_poly.pdbx_strand_id
1 'polypeptide(L)'
;MLKHRKMLLMVALLTLLTVPWWQSKAAQGNSVSPLLFPYNQASGINYNVTDLTQAWNEWKSNMITANNAGGGNRLRVMGGVDSSSTVSEGQGYGILFASLFDDQTTLDGLWLFTRDHLDPNGLMHWHIGNPGQLRGSYAATDGDEDIALGLVNACVKVRKGVWPNSSNGLDYCSLATTMINNIYTYEVDHPGSSPVAGLPSNPGNELLPGDGWNLARDYPEGIVNLSYFSPGYFTVFGKFTGKTSEWEAVNTRNYEITNLAQSRPGNCSKLVPNWNQYDGDAQLVSWQPEEYAWWSYDAARFAWRVAVDKAWYNTASSRETMNEVGGFFSSVGIENVQARYRMNGTSVDNYRGVFFVANAAAAIWAAPAPQAINCGAATGTLKTSPQQAYNMVLTTKDSPNSYYVNAWRLMSMLLLTGNFPNIYELANGVTPTNTPVPTSVPPTNTAVPTNVPPTNTTVPPTSTPRPTNTPVTITPILTPIPTLTPIPTTVPTSVPPTNTPIAGACQITYSISNDWGSGFTADVSIRNNGTAINNWNVRWNFAGNQQINNLWNGTVSQTGQAVSVNNVGWNGYIGSGGTASFGFQASYNGSNPKPTSFSLNGTACSVAP
;
A
#
# COMPACT_ATOMS: atom_id res chain seq x y z
N MET A 1 -69.06 47.84 8.72
CA MET A 1 -68.81 48.99 7.81
C MET A 1 -68.52 50.21 8.67
N LEU A 2 -67.24 50.54 8.93
CA LEU A 2 -66.77 51.61 9.83
C LEU A 2 -65.77 52.50 9.06
N LYS A 3 -66.06 53.78 8.74
CA LYS A 3 -65.86 55.04 9.53
C LYS A 3 -64.38 55.30 9.91
N HIS A 4 -63.66 56.20 9.22
CA HIS A 4 -63.50 57.67 9.45
C HIS A 4 -62.67 58.10 10.68
N ARG A 5 -61.55 58.83 10.47
CA ARG A 5 -61.05 60.08 11.17
C ARG A 5 -59.53 60.29 10.92
N LYS A 6 -59.10 61.34 10.20
CA LYS A 6 -58.70 62.72 10.64
C LYS A 6 -57.32 62.86 11.33
N MET A 7 -56.32 63.31 10.56
CA MET A 7 -55.52 64.56 10.68
C MET A 7 -54.92 64.95 12.06
N LEU A 8 -53.59 65.14 12.13
CA LEU A 8 -52.93 66.36 12.69
C LEU A 8 -51.41 66.39 12.42
N LEU A 9 -50.91 67.55 11.98
CA LEU A 9 -49.51 67.99 12.01
C LEU A 9 -49.14 68.50 13.42
N MET A 10 -47.91 68.31 13.88
CA MET A 10 -47.21 69.33 14.69
C MET A 10 -45.68 69.19 14.64
N VAL A 11 -45.05 70.35 14.63
CA VAL A 11 -43.64 70.72 14.36
C VAL A 11 -42.70 70.40 15.54
N ALA A 12 -41.43 70.05 15.30
CA ALA A 12 -40.32 70.42 16.20
C ALA A 12 -38.90 70.30 15.57
N LEU A 13 -38.24 71.46 15.50
CA LEU A 13 -36.81 71.80 15.66
C LEU A 13 -35.68 71.00 14.96
N LEU A 14 -34.97 71.74 14.09
CA LEU A 14 -33.56 71.56 13.72
C LEU A 14 -32.66 72.21 14.79
N THR A 15 -31.66 71.50 15.33
CA THR A 15 -30.26 71.98 15.52
C THR A 15 -29.34 70.90 16.13
N LEU A 16 -28.31 70.54 15.36
CA LEU A 16 -26.91 70.14 15.67
C LEU A 16 -26.57 69.40 16.98
N LEU A 17 -25.82 68.28 16.85
CA LEU A 17 -24.52 68.04 17.51
C LEU A 17 -23.86 66.71 17.02
N THR A 18 -22.71 66.87 16.36
CA THR A 18 -21.52 65.98 16.27
C THR A 18 -21.66 64.46 16.40
N VAL A 19 -21.27 63.73 15.34
CA VAL A 19 -20.89 62.31 15.41
C VAL A 19 -19.36 62.19 15.29
N PRO A 20 -18.62 61.84 16.36
CA PRO A 20 -17.25 61.35 16.23
C PRO A 20 -17.21 59.82 16.23
N TRP A 21 -16.56 59.30 15.20
CA TRP A 21 -15.91 58.00 15.06
C TRP A 21 -15.72 57.19 16.36
N TRP A 22 -16.26 55.95 16.37
CA TRP A 22 -15.72 54.84 17.13
C TRP A 22 -15.57 53.61 16.23
N GLN A 23 -14.42 52.96 16.38
CA GLN A 23 -13.87 51.87 15.59
C GLN A 23 -14.83 50.68 15.42
N SER A 24 -15.00 50.21 14.19
CA SER A 24 -15.52 48.87 13.92
C SER A 24 -14.53 47.83 14.45
N LYS A 25 -14.88 47.21 15.58
CA LYS A 25 -14.24 45.99 16.08
C LYS A 25 -14.42 44.87 15.05
N ALA A 26 -13.27 44.29 14.69
CA ALA A 26 -13.02 42.91 14.28
C ALA A 26 -13.93 42.30 13.20
N ALA A 27 -13.32 42.05 12.04
CA ALA A 27 -13.71 40.96 11.16
C ALA A 27 -13.69 39.63 11.96
N GLN A 28 -14.87 39.07 12.24
CA GLN A 28 -14.99 37.66 12.58
C GLN A 28 -14.70 36.86 11.30
N GLY A 29 -13.45 36.45 11.12
CA GLY A 29 -13.12 35.42 10.15
C GLY A 29 -13.78 34.11 10.59
N ASN A 30 -14.61 33.52 9.73
CA ASN A 30 -15.07 32.14 9.88
C ASN A 30 -13.85 31.21 9.93
N SER A 31 -13.33 30.89 11.11
CA SER A 31 -12.28 29.88 11.25
C SER A 31 -12.94 28.51 11.07
N VAL A 32 -12.72 27.88 9.92
CA VAL A 32 -13.03 26.46 9.70
C VAL A 32 -12.30 25.65 10.79
N SER A 33 -13.00 24.70 11.41
CA SER A 33 -12.43 23.88 12.48
C SER A 33 -11.17 23.14 11.99
N PRO A 34 -10.07 23.09 12.78
CA PRO A 34 -8.87 22.33 12.42
C PRO A 34 -9.07 20.81 12.42
N LEU A 35 -10.27 20.34 12.81
CA LEU A 35 -10.66 18.93 12.79
C LEU A 35 -11.43 18.54 11.51
N LEU A 36 -11.68 19.50 10.61
CA LEU A 36 -12.35 19.28 9.34
C LEU A 36 -11.36 19.45 8.18
N PHE A 37 -11.62 18.74 7.09
CA PHE A 37 -10.87 18.85 5.84
C PHE A 37 -11.19 20.19 5.15
N PRO A 38 -10.22 20.85 4.49
CA PRO A 38 -8.80 20.47 4.45
C PRO A 38 -8.04 20.89 5.70
N TYR A 39 -7.15 20.01 6.17
CA TYR A 39 -6.40 20.19 7.40
C TYR A 39 -5.18 21.10 7.22
N ASN A 40 -4.54 21.03 6.04
CA ASN A 40 -3.41 21.88 5.64
C ASN A 40 -2.29 22.00 6.70
N GLN A 41 -1.92 20.89 7.37
CA GLN A 41 -0.77 20.91 8.27
C GLN A 41 0.51 21.26 7.49
N ALA A 42 1.44 21.96 8.15
CA ALA A 42 2.69 22.37 7.52
C ALA A 42 3.48 21.15 7.03
N SER A 43 3.62 21.02 5.72
CA SER A 43 4.26 19.87 5.06
C SER A 43 5.44 20.25 4.16
N GLY A 44 5.56 21.55 3.81
CA GLY A 44 6.55 22.05 2.85
C GLY A 44 6.25 21.70 1.38
N ILE A 45 5.07 21.13 1.10
CA ILE A 45 4.62 20.78 -0.24
C ILE A 45 3.63 21.82 -0.76
N ASN A 46 3.86 22.32 -1.97
CA ASN A 46 2.89 23.08 -2.75
C ASN A 46 1.94 22.10 -3.44
N TYR A 47 0.64 22.23 -3.17
CA TYR A 47 -0.40 21.37 -3.75
C TYR A 47 -1.70 22.14 -3.97
N ASN A 48 -2.61 21.54 -4.74
CA ASN A 48 -3.97 22.00 -4.85
C ASN A 48 -4.90 21.04 -4.12
N VAL A 49 -5.70 21.55 -3.18
CA VAL A 49 -6.68 20.75 -2.42
C VAL A 49 -7.68 20.05 -3.35
N THR A 50 -7.96 20.62 -4.54
CA THR A 50 -8.88 19.99 -5.48
C THR A 50 -8.37 18.63 -5.96
N ASP A 51 -7.06 18.44 -6.06
CA ASP A 51 -6.46 17.16 -6.47
C ASP A 51 -6.78 16.04 -5.46
N LEU A 52 -6.83 16.38 -4.16
CA LEU A 52 -7.22 15.47 -3.09
C LEU A 52 -8.70 15.13 -3.16
N THR A 53 -9.56 16.15 -3.29
CA THR A 53 -11.01 15.93 -3.37
C THR A 53 -11.42 15.18 -4.63
N GLN A 54 -10.73 15.41 -5.75
CA GLN A 54 -10.95 14.68 -6.99
C GLN A 54 -10.56 13.22 -6.83
N ALA A 55 -9.36 12.94 -6.30
CA ALA A 55 -8.91 11.57 -6.07
C ALA A 55 -9.82 10.80 -5.11
N TRP A 56 -10.32 11.45 -4.05
CA TRP A 56 -11.33 10.85 -3.17
C TRP A 56 -12.65 10.56 -3.89
N ASN A 57 -13.21 11.54 -4.60
CA ASN A 57 -14.49 11.37 -5.29
C ASN A 57 -14.42 10.27 -6.36
N GLU A 58 -13.33 10.22 -7.12
CA GLU A 58 -13.06 9.17 -8.10
C GLU A 58 -13.01 7.80 -7.42
N TRP A 59 -12.17 7.65 -6.39
CA TRP A 59 -12.03 6.38 -5.66
C TRP A 59 -13.35 5.94 -5.01
N LYS A 60 -14.03 6.84 -4.31
CA LYS A 60 -15.33 6.59 -3.68
C LYS A 60 -16.34 6.09 -4.71
N SER A 61 -16.47 6.78 -5.85
CA SER A 61 -17.47 6.44 -6.87
C SER A 61 -17.23 5.07 -7.52
N ASN A 62 -15.97 4.66 -7.64
CA ASN A 62 -15.59 3.40 -8.28
C ASN A 62 -15.57 2.22 -7.31
N MET A 63 -15.24 2.46 -6.04
CA MET A 63 -15.00 1.39 -5.07
C MET A 63 -16.13 1.22 -4.05
N ILE A 64 -16.86 2.27 -3.66
CA ILE A 64 -17.88 2.17 -2.63
C ILE A 64 -19.26 1.95 -3.26
N THR A 65 -19.96 0.92 -2.80
CA THR A 65 -21.31 0.60 -3.28
C THR A 65 -22.25 0.15 -2.18
N ALA A 66 -23.54 0.45 -2.35
CA ALA A 66 -24.63 -0.13 -1.56
C ALA A 66 -25.10 -1.49 -2.14
N ASN A 67 -24.72 -1.79 -3.38
CA ASN A 67 -25.12 -3.02 -4.05
C ASN A 67 -24.53 -4.20 -3.30
N ASN A 68 -25.39 -5.17 -2.96
CA ASN A 68 -24.96 -6.40 -2.32
C ASN A 68 -24.13 -6.17 -1.04
N ALA A 69 -24.52 -5.12 -0.30
CA ALA A 69 -23.97 -4.79 1.01
C ALA A 69 -24.91 -5.21 2.16
N GLY A 70 -26.01 -5.92 1.88
CA GLY A 70 -26.98 -6.34 2.90
C GLY A 70 -28.12 -5.34 3.19
N GLY A 71 -28.21 -4.24 2.43
CA GLY A 71 -29.29 -3.25 2.54
C GLY A 71 -29.24 -2.38 3.82
N GLY A 72 -30.25 -1.54 4.05
CA GLY A 72 -30.38 -0.74 5.27
C GLY A 72 -29.15 0.15 5.56
N ASN A 73 -28.81 1.04 4.62
CA ASN A 73 -27.68 1.99 4.65
C ASN A 73 -26.27 1.40 4.57
N ARG A 74 -26.12 0.07 4.52
CA ARG A 74 -24.81 -0.56 4.41
C ARG A 74 -24.11 -0.20 3.10
N LEU A 75 -22.80 0.02 3.21
CA LEU A 75 -21.89 0.24 2.10
C LEU A 75 -20.71 -0.69 2.23
N ARG A 76 -20.17 -1.15 1.11
CA ARG A 76 -18.95 -1.95 1.06
C ARG A 76 -17.97 -1.40 0.04
N VAL A 77 -16.69 -1.60 0.30
CA VAL A 77 -15.60 -1.31 -0.66
C VAL A 77 -15.39 -2.54 -1.54
N MET A 78 -15.51 -2.39 -2.84
CA MET A 78 -15.29 -3.43 -3.84
C MET A 78 -13.82 -3.51 -4.24
N GLY A 79 -13.29 -4.72 -4.37
CA GLY A 79 -11.90 -5.01 -4.68
C GLY A 79 -11.30 -6.08 -3.77
N GLY A 80 -9.97 -6.13 -3.75
CA GLY A 80 -9.21 -7.14 -3.01
C GLY A 80 -8.79 -8.30 -3.90
N VAL A 81 -9.11 -9.51 -3.44
CA VAL A 81 -8.81 -10.77 -4.15
C VAL A 81 -9.36 -10.77 -5.57
N ASP A 82 -10.57 -10.23 -5.75
CA ASP A 82 -11.16 -9.99 -7.07
C ASP A 82 -11.97 -8.68 -7.10
N SER A 83 -12.32 -8.18 -8.28
CA SER A 83 -13.05 -6.91 -8.42
C SER A 83 -14.50 -6.96 -7.91
N SER A 84 -15.00 -8.15 -7.58
CA SER A 84 -16.34 -8.37 -7.04
C SER A 84 -16.33 -8.65 -5.55
N SER A 85 -15.18 -8.81 -4.91
CA SER A 85 -15.08 -9.07 -3.47
C SER A 85 -15.00 -7.77 -2.65
N THR A 86 -14.98 -7.92 -1.34
CA THR A 86 -14.50 -6.95 -0.37
C THR A 86 -13.46 -7.63 0.48
N VAL A 87 -12.37 -6.93 0.77
CA VAL A 87 -11.41 -7.32 1.80
C VAL A 87 -11.43 -6.32 2.96
N SER A 88 -11.12 -6.77 4.17
CA SER A 88 -11.11 -5.89 5.37
C SER A 88 -10.16 -4.70 5.17
N GLU A 89 -9.01 -4.92 4.53
CA GLU A 89 -8.06 -3.89 4.08
C GLU A 89 -8.76 -2.73 3.34
N GLY A 90 -9.47 -3.05 2.25
CA GLY A 90 -10.17 -2.05 1.44
C GLY A 90 -11.28 -1.35 2.23
N GLN A 91 -11.97 -2.09 3.09
CA GLN A 91 -13.01 -1.54 3.97
C GLN A 91 -12.41 -0.55 4.98
N GLY A 92 -11.24 -0.86 5.55
CA GLY A 92 -10.45 0.04 6.40
C GLY A 92 -10.04 1.31 5.67
N TYR A 93 -9.56 1.22 4.44
CA TYR A 93 -9.24 2.40 3.62
C TYR A 93 -10.47 3.30 3.44
N GLY A 94 -11.63 2.72 3.13
CA GLY A 94 -12.87 3.47 2.97
C GLY A 94 -13.31 4.20 4.25
N ILE A 95 -13.26 3.52 5.40
CA ILE A 95 -13.61 4.11 6.70
C ILE A 95 -12.62 5.22 7.07
N LEU A 96 -11.32 5.00 6.87
CA LEU A 96 -10.29 6.00 7.11
C LEU A 96 -10.47 7.23 6.21
N PHE A 97 -10.68 7.06 4.90
CA PHE A 97 -10.93 8.18 3.98
C PHE A 97 -12.21 8.94 4.31
N ALA A 98 -13.33 8.24 4.55
CA ALA A 98 -14.58 8.88 4.93
C ALA A 98 -14.42 9.68 6.24
N SER A 99 -13.61 9.18 7.18
CA SER A 99 -13.26 9.89 8.41
C SER A 99 -12.47 11.17 8.15
N LEU A 100 -11.59 11.20 7.14
CA LEU A 100 -10.77 12.37 6.80
C LEU A 100 -11.54 13.39 5.98
N PHE A 101 -12.32 12.96 5.00
CA PHE A 101 -13.07 13.82 4.07
C PHE A 101 -14.43 14.31 4.59
N ASP A 102 -14.67 14.22 5.89
CA ASP A 102 -15.92 14.68 6.53
C ASP A 102 -17.20 13.99 6.01
N ASP A 103 -17.09 12.72 5.63
CA ASP A 103 -18.17 11.95 5.00
C ASP A 103 -18.79 10.94 5.97
N GLN A 104 -19.46 11.47 7.00
CA GLN A 104 -20.01 10.67 8.09
C GLN A 104 -21.02 9.60 7.61
N THR A 105 -21.84 9.91 6.60
CA THR A 105 -22.82 8.95 6.04
C THR A 105 -22.13 7.76 5.38
N THR A 106 -21.04 7.99 4.66
CA THR A 106 -20.27 6.90 4.06
C THR A 106 -19.59 6.06 5.13
N LEU A 107 -18.99 6.69 6.14
CA LEU A 107 -18.37 6.00 7.27
C LEU A 107 -19.39 5.10 8.01
N ASP A 108 -20.56 5.65 8.32
CA ASP A 108 -21.68 4.90 8.94
C ASP A 108 -22.00 3.64 8.14
N GLY A 109 -22.24 3.79 6.83
CA GLY A 109 -22.62 2.68 5.97
C GLY A 109 -21.53 1.61 5.87
N LEU A 110 -20.27 2.04 5.77
CA LEU A 110 -19.13 1.13 5.75
C LEU A 110 -18.98 0.38 7.07
N TRP A 111 -19.14 1.04 8.21
CA TRP A 111 -19.12 0.38 9.51
C TRP A 111 -20.25 -0.64 9.67
N LEU A 112 -21.47 -0.32 9.21
CA LEU A 112 -22.58 -1.27 9.28
C LEU A 112 -22.28 -2.56 8.51
N PHE A 113 -21.60 -2.47 7.36
CA PHE A 113 -21.15 -3.67 6.65
C PHE A 113 -20.04 -4.39 7.39
N THR A 114 -19.03 -3.67 7.90
CA THR A 114 -17.95 -4.25 8.74
C THR A 114 -18.51 -5.03 9.92
N ARG A 115 -19.43 -4.43 10.68
CA ARG A 115 -20.06 -5.03 11.86
C ARG A 115 -20.75 -6.35 11.55
N ASP A 116 -21.40 -6.45 10.40
CA ASP A 116 -22.12 -7.66 9.98
C ASP A 116 -21.17 -8.80 9.55
N HIS A 117 -19.87 -8.52 9.41
CA HIS A 117 -18.83 -9.47 9.01
C HIS A 117 -17.68 -9.55 10.03
N LEU A 118 -17.93 -9.16 11.29
CA LEU A 118 -17.01 -9.44 12.37
C LEU A 118 -17.02 -10.94 12.68
N ASP A 119 -15.84 -11.48 12.96
CA ASP A 119 -15.64 -12.81 13.49
C ASP A 119 -15.95 -12.89 14.99
N PRO A 120 -15.85 -14.08 15.64
CA PRO A 120 -16.12 -14.21 17.06
C PRO A 120 -15.19 -13.41 17.98
N ASN A 121 -14.01 -12.98 17.51
CA ASN A 121 -13.09 -12.12 18.26
C ASN A 121 -13.45 -10.63 18.10
N GLY A 122 -14.45 -10.31 17.27
CA GLY A 122 -14.92 -8.96 17.03
C GLY A 122 -14.02 -8.17 16.10
N LEU A 123 -13.31 -8.86 15.19
CA LEU A 123 -12.47 -8.30 14.12
C LEU A 123 -13.03 -8.70 12.76
N MET A 124 -12.74 -7.94 11.70
CA MET A 124 -13.44 -8.14 10.43
C MET A 124 -12.84 -9.29 9.63
N HIS A 125 -13.68 -10.26 9.25
CA HIS A 125 -13.30 -11.29 8.30
C HIS A 125 -12.64 -10.71 7.03
N TRP A 126 -11.45 -11.22 6.69
CA TRP A 126 -10.58 -10.57 5.71
C TRP A 126 -11.11 -10.63 4.27
N HIS A 127 -11.98 -11.58 3.92
CA HIS A 127 -12.48 -11.71 2.55
C HIS A 127 -13.97 -12.09 2.46
N ILE A 128 -14.74 -11.14 1.95
CA ILE A 128 -16.18 -11.23 1.75
C ILE A 128 -16.50 -11.22 0.25
N GLY A 129 -17.16 -12.27 -0.23
CA GLY A 129 -17.65 -12.37 -1.60
C GLY A 129 -18.84 -11.46 -1.90
N ASN A 130 -19.42 -11.65 -3.08
CA ASN A 130 -20.61 -10.93 -3.54
C ASN A 130 -21.73 -11.96 -3.85
N PRO A 131 -22.90 -11.85 -3.19
CA PRO A 131 -23.43 -10.67 -2.51
C PRO A 131 -23.17 -10.50 -1.00
N GLY A 132 -22.17 -11.17 -0.43
CA GLY A 132 -21.82 -11.03 1.00
C GLY A 132 -21.39 -12.33 1.66
N GLN A 133 -21.22 -13.42 0.90
CA GLN A 133 -20.80 -14.69 1.47
C GLN A 133 -19.35 -14.61 1.99
N LEU A 134 -19.13 -15.16 3.17
CA LEU A 134 -17.78 -15.31 3.73
C LEU A 134 -16.95 -16.22 2.81
N ARG A 135 -15.79 -15.72 2.32
CA ARG A 135 -14.86 -16.46 1.46
C ARG A 135 -13.51 -16.70 2.13
N GLY A 136 -13.10 -15.82 3.05
CA GLY A 136 -11.95 -15.99 3.91
C GLY A 136 -12.31 -15.60 5.33
N SER A 137 -12.20 -16.58 6.24
CA SER A 137 -12.44 -16.41 7.67
C SER A 137 -11.22 -15.77 8.36
N TYR A 138 -11.43 -15.29 9.59
CA TYR A 138 -10.46 -14.57 10.42
C TYR A 138 -10.07 -13.20 9.88
N ALA A 139 -9.46 -12.40 10.74
CA ALA A 139 -9.07 -11.02 10.53
C ALA A 139 -7.75 -10.87 9.76
N ALA A 140 -7.55 -9.66 9.25
CA ALA A 140 -6.27 -9.21 8.73
C ALA A 140 -5.97 -7.84 9.36
N THR A 141 -4.87 -7.79 10.11
CA THR A 141 -4.61 -6.74 11.10
C THR A 141 -4.49 -5.35 10.51
N ASP A 142 -3.99 -5.22 9.28
CA ASP A 142 -3.94 -3.95 8.58
C ASP A 142 -5.33 -3.39 8.24
N GLY A 143 -6.29 -4.26 7.96
CA GLY A 143 -7.68 -3.86 7.80
C GLY A 143 -8.26 -3.33 9.10
N ASP A 144 -8.11 -4.07 10.19
CA ASP A 144 -8.71 -3.73 11.48
C ASP A 144 -8.09 -2.48 12.11
N GLU A 145 -6.77 -2.25 11.97
CA GLU A 145 -6.12 -1.03 12.46
C GLU A 145 -6.57 0.24 11.69
N ASP A 146 -6.76 0.15 10.36
CA ASP A 146 -7.23 1.29 9.56
C ASP A 146 -8.71 1.59 9.88
N ILE A 147 -9.53 0.56 10.13
CA ILE A 147 -10.92 0.72 10.63
C ILE A 147 -10.89 1.41 12.01
N ALA A 148 -10.08 0.92 12.93
CA ALA A 148 -9.98 1.45 14.29
C ALA A 148 -9.58 2.93 14.31
N LEU A 149 -8.59 3.33 13.49
CA LEU A 149 -8.20 4.74 13.39
C LEU A 149 -9.33 5.61 12.83
N GLY A 150 -10.04 5.16 11.80
CA GLY A 150 -11.18 5.91 11.26
C GLY A 150 -12.32 6.09 12.29
N LEU A 151 -12.55 5.10 13.15
CA LEU A 151 -13.49 5.20 14.27
C LEU A 151 -12.99 6.16 15.36
N VAL A 152 -11.69 6.18 15.68
CA VAL A 152 -11.10 7.18 16.59
C VAL A 152 -11.33 8.59 16.04
N ASN A 153 -11.07 8.82 14.75
CA ASN A 153 -11.31 10.10 14.10
C ASN A 153 -12.79 10.52 14.23
N ALA A 154 -13.72 9.61 13.93
CA ALA A 154 -15.15 9.86 14.07
C ALA A 154 -15.56 10.17 15.52
N CYS A 155 -15.07 9.39 16.50
CA CYS A 155 -15.27 9.62 17.93
C CYS A 155 -14.82 11.03 18.34
N VAL A 156 -13.61 11.41 17.95
CA VAL A 156 -13.05 12.73 18.25
C VAL A 156 -13.91 13.83 17.65
N LYS A 157 -14.32 13.69 16.39
CA LYS A 157 -15.15 14.68 15.69
C LYS A 157 -16.52 14.87 16.34
N VAL A 158 -17.15 13.77 16.79
CA VAL A 158 -18.42 13.84 17.56
C VAL A 158 -18.21 14.47 18.93
N ARG A 159 -17.19 14.04 19.69
CA ARG A 159 -16.89 14.59 21.04
C ARG A 159 -16.56 16.07 21.03
N LYS A 160 -15.97 16.57 19.93
CA LYS A 160 -15.66 17.99 19.75
C LYS A 160 -16.79 18.78 19.08
N GLY A 161 -17.92 18.14 18.79
CA GLY A 161 -19.11 18.79 18.24
C GLY A 161 -18.95 19.28 16.80
N VAL A 162 -17.94 18.80 16.06
CA VAL A 162 -17.75 19.15 14.64
C VAL A 162 -18.50 18.19 13.71
N TRP A 163 -18.80 16.98 14.20
CA TRP A 163 -19.78 16.06 13.61
C TRP A 163 -20.96 15.90 14.57
N PRO A 164 -22.20 15.71 14.06
CA PRO A 164 -23.33 15.31 14.89
C PRO A 164 -23.18 13.84 15.31
N ASN A 165 -24.03 13.39 16.24
CA ASN A 165 -24.17 11.96 16.52
C ASN A 165 -24.58 11.21 15.25
N SER A 166 -24.10 9.96 15.11
CA SER A 166 -24.46 9.10 13.97
C SER A 166 -25.98 8.95 13.84
N SER A 167 -26.50 9.15 12.62
CA SER A 167 -27.91 8.91 12.33
C SER A 167 -28.29 7.42 12.38
N ASN A 168 -27.29 6.54 12.33
CA ASN A 168 -27.46 5.09 12.46
C ASN A 168 -27.27 4.60 13.91
N GLY A 169 -27.17 5.52 14.88
CA GLY A 169 -27.05 5.19 16.31
C GLY A 169 -25.69 4.62 16.71
N LEU A 170 -24.64 4.87 15.93
CA LEU A 170 -23.29 4.40 16.23
C LEU A 170 -22.62 5.27 17.30
N ASP A 171 -22.13 4.62 18.36
CA ASP A 171 -21.20 5.22 19.32
C ASP A 171 -19.76 4.94 18.87
N TYR A 172 -19.20 5.84 18.07
CA TYR A 172 -17.84 5.67 17.53
C TYR A 172 -16.77 5.49 18.62
N CYS A 173 -16.95 6.08 19.81
CA CYS A 173 -15.97 5.98 20.88
C CYS A 173 -15.96 4.58 21.49
N SER A 174 -17.14 4.01 21.73
CA SER A 174 -17.26 2.62 22.16
C SER A 174 -16.73 1.67 21.08
N LEU A 175 -17.09 1.89 19.81
CA LEU A 175 -16.67 1.05 18.69
C LEU A 175 -15.13 1.05 18.53
N ALA A 176 -14.51 2.24 18.53
CA ALA A 176 -13.06 2.38 18.48
C ALA A 176 -12.38 1.68 19.66
N THR A 177 -12.88 1.88 20.88
CA THR A 177 -12.31 1.26 22.09
C THR A 177 -12.38 -0.27 22.01
N THR A 178 -13.52 -0.83 21.59
CA THR A 178 -13.68 -2.27 21.41
C THR A 178 -12.72 -2.81 20.36
N MET A 179 -12.67 -2.18 19.17
CA MET A 179 -11.81 -2.62 18.08
C MET A 179 -10.32 -2.61 18.49
N ILE A 180 -9.84 -1.51 19.06
CA ILE A 180 -8.45 -1.38 19.52
C ILE A 180 -8.10 -2.44 20.56
N ASN A 181 -9.00 -2.71 21.51
CA ASN A 181 -8.77 -3.73 22.51
C ASN A 181 -8.75 -5.14 21.89
N ASN A 182 -9.60 -5.42 20.91
CA ASN A 182 -9.61 -6.70 20.21
C ASN A 182 -8.32 -6.90 19.38
N ILE A 183 -7.86 -5.87 18.65
CA ILE A 183 -6.57 -5.92 17.93
C ILE A 183 -5.45 -6.24 18.93
N TYR A 184 -5.37 -5.53 20.05
CA TYR A 184 -4.34 -5.82 21.06
C TYR A 184 -4.44 -7.24 21.64
N THR A 185 -5.66 -7.74 21.86
CA THR A 185 -5.85 -9.07 22.46
C THR A 185 -5.56 -10.21 21.49
N TYR A 186 -5.91 -10.07 20.21
CA TYR A 186 -5.95 -11.18 19.26
C TYR A 186 -4.97 -11.06 18.10
N GLU A 187 -4.45 -9.86 17.81
CA GLU A 187 -3.55 -9.58 16.69
C GLU A 187 -2.19 -9.05 17.12
N VAL A 188 -1.96 -8.97 18.44
CA VAL A 188 -0.63 -8.75 19.01
C VAL A 188 -0.23 -10.01 19.74
N ASP A 189 1.00 -10.45 19.51
CA ASP A 189 1.56 -11.62 20.17
C ASP A 189 1.79 -11.32 21.67
N HIS A 190 1.59 -12.31 22.54
CA HIS A 190 1.74 -12.14 23.99
C HIS A 190 2.77 -13.12 24.56
N PRO A 191 3.47 -12.77 25.67
CA PRO A 191 4.43 -13.67 26.29
C PRO A 191 3.86 -15.08 26.51
N GLY A 192 4.63 -16.10 26.12
CA GLY A 192 4.20 -17.50 26.18
C GLY A 192 3.52 -18.02 24.91
N SER A 193 3.38 -17.17 23.88
CA SER A 193 3.11 -17.61 22.52
C SER A 193 4.18 -18.60 22.04
N SER A 194 3.80 -19.52 21.14
CA SER A 194 4.57 -20.74 20.85
C SER A 194 5.26 -20.79 19.48
N PRO A 195 5.94 -19.75 18.94
CA PRO A 195 6.92 -20.00 17.89
C PRO A 195 8.08 -20.80 18.50
N VAL A 196 8.16 -22.09 18.19
CA VAL A 196 9.09 -23.05 18.83
C VAL A 196 10.54 -22.81 18.42
N ALA A 197 10.77 -22.23 17.24
CA ALA A 197 12.09 -21.98 16.66
C ALA A 197 12.43 -20.49 16.54
N GLY A 198 11.47 -19.58 16.81
CA GLY A 198 11.68 -18.14 16.90
C GLY A 198 12.56 -17.76 18.09
N LEU A 199 12.62 -16.46 18.42
CA LEU A 199 13.43 -15.96 19.53
C LEU A 199 13.20 -16.84 20.80
N PRO A 200 14.24 -17.51 21.34
CA PRO A 200 14.10 -18.49 22.43
C PRO A 200 13.51 -17.93 23.74
N SER A 201 13.37 -16.61 23.83
CA SER A 201 12.77 -15.86 24.93
C SER A 201 11.81 -14.80 24.39
N ASN A 202 10.84 -15.19 23.55
CA ASN A 202 9.89 -14.27 22.96
C ASN A 202 9.11 -13.50 24.05
N PRO A 203 9.34 -12.18 24.22
CA PRO A 203 8.61 -11.37 25.19
C PRO A 203 7.20 -11.00 24.70
N GLY A 204 6.82 -11.39 23.48
CA GLY A 204 5.61 -10.94 22.79
C GLY A 204 5.75 -9.52 22.23
N ASN A 205 4.60 -8.94 21.90
CA ASN A 205 4.37 -7.64 21.29
C ASN A 205 4.67 -7.54 19.79
N GLU A 206 4.94 -8.67 19.12
CA GLU A 206 4.94 -8.75 17.66
C GLU A 206 3.54 -8.47 17.11
N LEU A 207 3.45 -7.69 16.03
CA LEU A 207 2.19 -7.50 15.34
C LEU A 207 1.92 -8.69 14.42
N LEU A 208 0.94 -9.50 14.79
CA LEU A 208 0.54 -10.66 14.01
C LEU A 208 -0.13 -10.21 12.70
N PRO A 209 -0.15 -11.04 11.65
CA PRO A 209 -0.84 -10.68 10.41
C PRO A 209 -2.38 -10.77 10.49
N GLY A 210 -2.90 -11.38 11.54
CA GLY A 210 -4.33 -11.58 11.80
C GLY A 210 -4.54 -12.46 13.02
N ASP A 211 -5.79 -12.68 13.39
CA ASP A 211 -6.19 -13.40 14.62
C ASP A 211 -6.35 -14.94 14.44
N GLY A 212 -6.22 -15.44 13.21
CA GLY A 212 -6.42 -16.85 12.86
C GLY A 212 -5.15 -17.69 12.68
N TRP A 213 -3.96 -17.16 13.01
CA TRP A 213 -2.68 -17.75 12.63
C TRP A 213 -2.15 -18.76 13.65
N ASN A 214 -1.76 -19.96 13.18
CA ASN A 214 -1.14 -20.98 14.02
C ASN A 214 0.39 -20.93 13.91
N LEU A 215 1.00 -20.06 14.74
CA LEU A 215 2.45 -19.83 14.73
C LEU A 215 3.26 -21.10 14.99
N ALA A 216 2.88 -21.89 16.00
CA ALA A 216 3.65 -23.07 16.41
C ALA A 216 3.78 -24.13 15.31
N ARG A 217 2.72 -24.30 14.50
CA ARG A 217 2.66 -25.32 13.46
C ARG A 217 3.19 -24.81 12.12
N ASP A 218 2.77 -23.62 11.73
CA ASP A 218 2.93 -23.15 10.35
C ASP A 218 4.11 -22.17 10.20
N TYR A 219 4.49 -21.48 11.29
CA TYR A 219 5.52 -20.43 11.29
C TYR A 219 6.36 -20.49 12.58
N PRO A 220 7.13 -21.58 12.79
CA PRO A 220 7.82 -21.80 14.05
C PRO A 220 8.91 -20.73 14.34
N GLU A 221 9.41 -20.03 13.33
CA GLU A 221 10.32 -18.86 13.44
C GLU A 221 9.61 -17.53 13.74
N GLY A 222 8.27 -17.54 13.77
CA GLY A 222 7.41 -16.36 13.86
C GLY A 222 7.09 -15.76 12.49
N ILE A 223 6.01 -14.98 12.41
CA ILE A 223 5.62 -14.26 11.20
C ILE A 223 5.03 -12.90 11.54
N VAL A 224 5.56 -11.86 10.90
CA VAL A 224 4.99 -10.51 10.87
C VAL A 224 5.01 -9.98 9.45
N ASN A 225 4.12 -9.03 9.16
CA ASN A 225 4.17 -8.24 7.93
C ASN A 225 4.44 -6.78 8.33
N LEU A 226 5.66 -6.28 8.10
CA LEU A 226 6.03 -4.92 8.51
C LEU A 226 5.21 -3.84 7.77
N SER A 227 4.53 -4.17 6.67
CA SER A 227 3.59 -3.24 6.04
C SER A 227 2.33 -2.96 6.87
N TYR A 228 2.08 -3.78 7.90
CA TYR A 228 0.99 -3.63 8.87
C TYR A 228 1.47 -2.85 10.11
N PHE A 229 2.78 -2.63 10.26
CA PHE A 229 3.29 -1.90 11.40
C PHE A 229 2.98 -0.40 11.29
N SER A 230 1.98 0.05 12.05
CA SER A 230 1.48 1.44 12.11
C SER A 230 1.85 2.17 13.42
N PRO A 231 3.13 2.52 13.67
CA PRO A 231 3.55 2.99 15.00
C PRO A 231 2.86 4.28 15.48
N GLY A 232 2.54 5.18 14.54
CA GLY A 232 1.78 6.39 14.84
C GLY A 232 0.36 6.08 15.30
N TYR A 233 -0.27 5.06 14.71
CA TYR A 233 -1.62 4.63 15.10
C TYR A 233 -1.59 3.99 16.48
N PHE A 234 -0.63 3.11 16.73
CA PHE A 234 -0.50 2.39 18.00
C PHE A 234 -0.26 3.36 19.17
N THR A 235 0.53 4.42 18.93
CA THR A 235 0.67 5.51 19.92
C THR A 235 -0.68 6.20 20.20
N VAL A 236 -1.49 6.47 19.17
CA VAL A 236 -2.84 7.01 19.33
C VAL A 236 -3.75 6.02 20.05
N PHE A 237 -3.69 4.73 19.73
CA PHE A 237 -4.48 3.67 20.36
C PHE A 237 -4.19 3.57 21.85
N GLY A 238 -2.92 3.54 22.25
CA GLY A 238 -2.52 3.54 23.65
C GLY A 238 -3.04 4.76 24.41
N LYS A 239 -2.93 5.96 23.83
CA LYS A 239 -3.48 7.18 24.45
C LYS A 239 -5.01 7.17 24.51
N PHE A 240 -5.67 6.68 23.46
CA PHE A 240 -7.13 6.65 23.35
C PHE A 240 -7.75 5.68 24.37
N THR A 241 -7.14 4.51 24.57
CA THR A 241 -7.65 3.47 25.49
C THR A 241 -7.03 3.52 26.88
N GLY A 242 -6.08 4.43 27.14
CA GLY A 242 -5.34 4.48 28.40
C GLY A 242 -4.36 3.32 28.62
N LYS A 243 -3.88 2.71 27.53
CA LYS A 243 -2.94 1.57 27.49
C LYS A 243 -1.63 1.96 26.80
N THR A 244 -1.08 3.12 27.15
CA THR A 244 0.10 3.69 26.48
C THR A 244 1.30 2.75 26.56
N SER A 245 1.57 2.17 27.73
CA SER A 245 2.71 1.27 27.95
C SER A 245 2.66 0.02 27.08
N GLU A 246 1.47 -0.54 26.91
CA GLU A 246 1.22 -1.75 26.14
C GLU A 246 1.50 -1.51 24.65
N TRP A 247 0.94 -0.45 24.09
CA TRP A 247 1.18 -0.11 22.68
C TRP A 247 2.59 0.44 22.43
N GLU A 248 3.24 1.05 23.42
CA GLU A 248 4.65 1.42 23.35
C GLU A 248 5.56 0.18 23.27
N ALA A 249 5.21 -0.91 23.97
CA ALA A 249 5.92 -2.19 23.85
C ALA A 249 5.76 -2.79 22.44
N VAL A 250 4.55 -2.73 21.85
CA VAL A 250 4.31 -3.14 20.45
C VAL A 250 5.17 -2.32 19.49
N ASN A 251 5.20 -1.00 19.64
CA ASN A 251 6.04 -0.12 18.82
C ASN A 251 7.52 -0.47 18.93
N THR A 252 8.01 -0.62 20.16
CA THR A 252 9.41 -0.96 20.43
C THR A 252 9.77 -2.26 19.73
N ARG A 253 8.96 -3.31 19.92
CA ARG A 253 9.23 -4.63 19.37
C ARG A 253 9.25 -4.66 17.85
N ASN A 254 8.29 -4.00 17.19
CA ASN A 254 8.21 -4.02 15.72
C ASN A 254 9.27 -3.10 15.06
N TYR A 255 9.72 -2.04 15.75
CA TYR A 255 10.94 -1.31 15.33
C TYR A 255 12.21 -2.15 15.49
N GLU A 256 12.31 -3.00 16.52
CA GLU A 256 13.44 -3.95 16.63
C GLU A 256 13.49 -4.93 15.45
N ILE A 257 12.34 -5.52 15.07
CA ILE A 257 12.26 -6.43 13.90
C ILE A 257 12.64 -5.68 12.61
N THR A 258 12.16 -4.44 12.47
CA THR A 258 12.56 -3.54 11.37
C THR A 258 14.08 -3.40 11.32
N ASN A 259 14.72 -3.05 12.44
CA ASN A 259 16.16 -2.86 12.52
C ASN A 259 16.93 -4.15 12.20
N LEU A 260 16.42 -5.30 12.65
CA LEU A 260 16.99 -6.60 12.31
C LEU A 260 16.92 -6.86 10.80
N ALA A 261 15.75 -6.65 10.17
CA ALA A 261 15.58 -6.83 8.72
C ALA A 261 16.48 -5.87 7.90
N GLN A 262 16.55 -4.60 8.30
CA GLN A 262 17.37 -3.57 7.63
C GLN A 262 18.88 -3.73 7.85
N SER A 263 19.29 -4.46 8.90
CA SER A 263 20.71 -4.76 9.18
C SER A 263 21.18 -6.10 8.62
N ARG A 264 20.29 -6.88 7.98
CA ARG A 264 20.65 -8.18 7.41
C ARG A 264 21.83 -8.09 6.42
N PRO A 265 22.80 -9.03 6.47
CA PRO A 265 23.89 -9.08 5.51
C PRO A 265 23.38 -9.10 4.06
N GLY A 266 23.89 -8.20 3.22
CA GLY A 266 23.46 -8.06 1.83
C GLY A 266 22.25 -7.15 1.61
N ASN A 267 21.58 -6.68 2.67
CA ASN A 267 20.53 -5.66 2.59
C ASN A 267 21.14 -4.24 2.60
N CYS A 268 21.84 -3.86 1.53
CA CYS A 268 22.37 -2.50 1.41
C CYS A 268 21.28 -1.45 1.16
N SER A 269 20.06 -1.87 0.77
CA SER A 269 18.97 -0.95 0.40
C SER A 269 18.21 -0.42 1.60
N LYS A 270 18.34 -1.11 2.75
CA LYS A 270 17.57 -0.84 3.96
C LYS A 270 16.06 -0.95 3.77
N LEU A 271 15.63 -1.65 2.72
CA LEU A 271 14.23 -2.00 2.55
C LEU A 271 13.88 -3.17 3.46
N VAL A 272 12.58 -3.39 3.64
CA VAL A 272 12.04 -4.55 4.35
C VAL A 272 11.33 -5.48 3.35
N PRO A 273 11.35 -6.81 3.57
CA PRO A 273 10.60 -7.77 2.76
C PRO A 273 9.11 -7.78 3.14
N ASN A 274 8.25 -8.32 2.25
CA ASN A 274 6.81 -8.46 2.49
C ASN A 274 6.51 -9.18 3.82
N TRP A 275 7.22 -10.27 4.12
CA TRP A 275 6.99 -11.11 5.29
C TRP A 275 8.29 -11.35 6.04
N ASN A 276 8.24 -11.27 7.36
CA ASN A 276 9.42 -11.29 8.22
C ASN A 276 9.23 -12.29 9.36
N GLN A 277 10.30 -12.98 9.72
CA GLN A 277 10.43 -13.73 10.96
C GLN A 277 10.64 -12.75 12.13
N TYR A 278 10.51 -13.26 13.36
CA TYR A 278 10.68 -12.42 14.56
C TYR A 278 12.12 -11.94 14.77
N ASP A 279 13.08 -12.58 14.11
CA ASP A 279 14.48 -12.17 14.09
C ASP A 279 14.81 -11.26 12.88
N GLY A 280 13.83 -10.90 12.06
CA GLY A 280 13.98 -10.04 10.88
C GLY A 280 14.46 -10.74 9.60
N ASP A 281 14.60 -12.07 9.56
CA ASP A 281 14.76 -12.78 8.28
C ASP A 281 13.47 -12.76 7.45
N ALA A 282 13.57 -12.96 6.14
CA ALA A 282 12.38 -13.06 5.30
C ALA A 282 11.62 -14.36 5.57
N GLN A 283 10.31 -14.26 5.86
CA GLN A 283 9.46 -15.41 6.15
C GLN A 283 8.76 -15.91 4.89
N LEU A 284 9.04 -17.14 4.47
CA LEU A 284 8.36 -17.75 3.33
C LEU A 284 6.87 -17.91 3.61
N VAL A 285 6.04 -17.49 2.65
CA VAL A 285 4.61 -17.76 2.61
C VAL A 285 4.24 -18.42 1.28
N SER A 286 3.37 -19.42 1.32
CA SER A 286 3.11 -20.29 0.17
C SER A 286 2.37 -19.60 -0.99
N TRP A 287 1.64 -18.51 -0.71
CA TRP A 287 0.91 -17.72 -1.72
C TRP A 287 1.73 -16.60 -2.36
N GLN A 288 2.95 -16.33 -1.86
CA GLN A 288 3.91 -15.39 -2.47
C GLN A 288 5.32 -16.01 -2.50
N PRO A 289 5.53 -17.17 -3.14
CA PRO A 289 6.76 -17.97 -2.99
C PRO A 289 8.02 -17.28 -3.52
N GLU A 290 7.88 -16.25 -4.37
CA GLU A 290 8.99 -15.46 -4.88
C GLU A 290 9.11 -14.10 -4.16
N GLU A 291 7.98 -13.41 -3.98
CA GLU A 291 7.95 -12.01 -3.53
C GLU A 291 8.01 -11.82 -2.02
N TYR A 292 7.85 -12.89 -1.23
CA TYR A 292 7.84 -12.80 0.23
C TYR A 292 9.08 -12.08 0.79
N ALA A 293 10.23 -12.22 0.12
CA ALA A 293 11.52 -11.65 0.51
C ALA A 293 11.85 -10.31 -0.19
N TRP A 294 10.90 -9.71 -0.91
CA TRP A 294 11.12 -8.49 -1.69
C TRP A 294 10.36 -7.32 -1.09
N TRP A 295 10.84 -6.12 -1.38
CA TRP A 295 10.05 -4.92 -1.24
C TRP A 295 9.02 -4.94 -2.37
N SER A 296 7.77 -5.33 -2.07
CA SER A 296 6.72 -5.51 -3.07
C SER A 296 5.38 -4.92 -2.60
N TYR A 297 4.26 -5.43 -3.12
CA TYR A 297 2.91 -4.93 -2.90
C TYR A 297 2.53 -4.86 -1.41
N ASP A 298 3.09 -5.69 -0.54
CA ASP A 298 2.93 -5.50 0.89
C ASP A 298 3.94 -4.48 1.42
N ALA A 299 5.23 -4.84 1.41
CA ALA A 299 6.30 -4.10 2.08
C ALA A 299 6.45 -2.64 1.66
N ALA A 300 5.97 -2.23 0.49
CA ALA A 300 6.00 -0.83 0.09
C ALA A 300 5.23 0.07 1.06
N ARG A 301 4.12 -0.40 1.62
CA ARG A 301 3.27 0.39 2.54
C ARG A 301 3.96 0.77 3.84
N PHE A 302 4.94 -0.04 4.26
CA PHE A 302 5.75 0.22 5.46
C PHE A 302 6.33 1.64 5.48
N ALA A 303 6.83 2.11 4.33
CA ALA A 303 7.37 3.45 4.20
C ALA A 303 6.35 4.54 4.56
N TRP A 304 5.11 4.41 4.07
CA TRP A 304 4.05 5.36 4.39
C TRP A 304 3.62 5.25 5.85
N ARG A 305 3.48 4.04 6.39
CA ARG A 305 3.06 3.78 7.78
C ARG A 305 4.04 4.41 8.79
N VAL A 306 5.35 4.26 8.58
CA VAL A 306 6.37 4.89 9.43
C VAL A 306 6.51 6.39 9.17
N ALA A 307 6.28 6.85 7.94
CA ALA A 307 6.24 8.28 7.64
C ALA A 307 5.12 9.01 8.41
N VAL A 308 3.99 8.34 8.69
CA VAL A 308 2.95 8.86 9.59
C VAL A 308 3.49 9.04 11.02
N ASP A 309 4.19 8.05 11.58
CA ASP A 309 4.81 8.19 12.92
C ASP A 309 5.85 9.33 12.95
N LYS A 310 6.66 9.44 11.90
CA LYS A 310 7.59 10.58 11.76
C LYS A 310 6.85 11.91 11.76
N ALA A 311 5.73 12.01 11.05
CA ALA A 311 4.96 13.25 10.95
C ALA A 311 4.24 13.60 12.26
N TRP A 312 3.72 12.60 12.98
CA TRP A 312 2.87 12.79 14.14
C TRP A 312 3.66 12.93 15.44
N TYR A 313 4.67 12.07 15.63
CA TYR A 313 5.42 11.98 16.87
C TYR A 313 6.91 12.23 16.69
N ASN A 314 7.44 12.11 15.46
CA ASN A 314 8.83 12.37 15.14
C ASN A 314 9.76 11.63 16.12
N THR A 315 9.53 10.33 16.28
CA THR A 315 10.33 9.45 17.15
C THR A 315 11.76 9.30 16.59
N ALA A 316 12.71 8.85 17.42
CA ALA A 316 14.06 8.56 16.93
C ALA A 316 14.07 7.45 15.87
N SER A 317 13.36 6.36 16.15
CA SER A 317 13.22 5.20 15.26
C SER A 317 12.60 5.59 13.91
N SER A 318 11.50 6.35 13.90
CA SER A 318 10.89 6.79 12.63
C SER A 318 11.84 7.66 11.80
N ARG A 319 12.60 8.58 12.41
CA ARG A 319 13.60 9.38 11.68
C ARG A 319 14.70 8.51 11.09
N GLU A 320 15.23 7.57 11.86
CA GLU A 320 16.28 6.66 11.41
C GLU A 320 15.80 5.81 10.23
N THR A 321 14.68 5.11 10.38
CA THR A 321 14.07 4.30 9.31
C THR A 321 13.78 5.13 8.06
N MET A 322 13.23 6.35 8.21
CA MET A 322 12.94 7.21 7.05
C MET A 322 14.19 7.76 6.38
N ASN A 323 15.26 8.07 7.14
CA ASN A 323 16.54 8.46 6.53
C ASN A 323 17.15 7.34 5.69
N GLU A 324 17.04 6.09 6.16
CA GLU A 324 17.52 4.92 5.42
C GLU A 324 16.72 4.67 4.14
N VAL A 325 15.39 4.49 4.26
CA VAL A 325 14.52 4.17 3.12
C VAL A 325 14.42 5.36 2.14
N GLY A 326 14.30 6.58 2.67
CA GLY A 326 14.28 7.80 1.86
C GLY A 326 15.63 8.10 1.20
N GLY A 327 16.74 7.76 1.85
CA GLY A 327 18.08 7.82 1.28
C GLY A 327 18.24 6.90 0.08
N PHE A 328 17.73 5.66 0.18
CA PHE A 328 17.68 4.72 -0.94
C PHE A 328 16.86 5.28 -2.12
N PHE A 329 15.59 5.63 -1.90
CA PHE A 329 14.72 6.08 -3.00
C PHE A 329 15.10 7.43 -3.59
N SER A 330 15.61 8.37 -2.78
CA SER A 330 16.17 9.61 -3.32
C SER A 330 17.44 9.35 -4.13
N SER A 331 18.21 8.31 -3.79
CA SER A 331 19.40 7.91 -4.57
C SER A 331 19.06 7.17 -5.88
N VAL A 332 17.95 6.44 -5.90
CA VAL A 332 17.35 5.91 -7.15
C VAL A 332 16.90 7.09 -8.04
N GLY A 333 16.24 8.08 -7.43
CA GLY A 333 15.53 9.15 -8.11
C GLY A 333 14.09 8.73 -8.40
N ILE A 334 13.10 9.52 -7.99
CA ILE A 334 11.68 9.15 -8.05
C ILE A 334 11.18 8.86 -9.47
N GLU A 335 11.81 9.47 -10.47
CA GLU A 335 11.57 9.21 -11.89
C GLU A 335 12.04 7.82 -12.34
N ASN A 336 12.96 7.20 -11.60
CA ASN A 336 13.52 5.88 -11.89
C ASN A 336 12.99 4.79 -10.95
N VAL A 337 12.11 5.13 -10.01
CA VAL A 337 11.47 4.14 -9.13
C VAL A 337 10.63 3.19 -9.97
N GLN A 338 11.02 1.92 -9.95
CA GLN A 338 10.37 0.80 -10.58
C GLN A 338 9.46 0.08 -9.58
N ALA A 339 8.66 -0.85 -10.10
CA ALA A 339 8.04 -1.87 -9.27
C ALA A 339 9.10 -2.82 -8.72
N ARG A 340 8.92 -3.15 -7.44
CA ARG A 340 9.59 -4.20 -6.67
C ARG A 340 11.14 -4.17 -6.64
N TYR A 341 11.68 -4.38 -5.45
CA TYR A 341 13.12 -4.41 -5.23
C TYR A 341 13.52 -5.61 -4.37
N ARG A 342 14.62 -6.25 -4.72
CA ARG A 342 15.32 -7.16 -3.81
C ARG A 342 15.98 -6.34 -2.69
N MET A 343 16.27 -6.98 -1.56
CA MET A 343 16.93 -6.32 -0.41
C MET A 343 18.33 -5.75 -0.74
N ASN A 344 19.00 -6.25 -1.78
CA ASN A 344 20.24 -5.67 -2.28
C ASN A 344 20.02 -4.44 -3.21
N GLY A 345 18.81 -3.87 -3.24
CA GLY A 345 18.45 -2.69 -4.02
C GLY A 345 18.29 -2.93 -5.52
N THR A 346 18.46 -4.16 -6.00
CA THR A 346 18.25 -4.48 -7.42
C THR A 346 16.76 -4.48 -7.72
N SER A 347 16.35 -3.72 -8.73
CA SER A 347 14.97 -3.76 -9.20
C SER A 347 14.68 -5.09 -9.89
N VAL A 348 13.49 -5.64 -9.65
CA VAL A 348 13.04 -6.89 -10.28
C VAL A 348 12.29 -6.63 -11.58
N ASP A 349 11.63 -5.47 -11.69
CA ASP A 349 10.81 -5.11 -12.83
C ASP A 349 11.39 -3.98 -13.68
N ASN A 350 10.81 -3.82 -14.86
CA ASN A 350 11.06 -2.69 -15.76
C ASN A 350 9.82 -1.81 -15.98
N TYR A 351 8.83 -1.87 -15.08
CA TYR A 351 7.66 -1.00 -15.12
C TYR A 351 7.52 -0.18 -13.84
N ARG A 352 6.81 0.93 -13.95
CA ARG A 352 6.55 1.88 -12.86
C ARG A 352 5.08 1.81 -12.48
N GLY A 353 4.76 1.57 -11.21
CA GLY A 353 3.40 1.60 -10.68
C GLY A 353 3.21 2.75 -9.71
N VAL A 354 2.05 3.44 -9.76
CA VAL A 354 1.79 4.59 -8.88
C VAL A 354 1.85 4.23 -7.41
N PHE A 355 1.47 3.00 -7.06
CA PHE A 355 1.57 2.46 -5.71
C PHE A 355 3.01 2.52 -5.17
N PHE A 356 3.99 2.08 -5.95
CA PHE A 356 5.40 2.06 -5.54
C PHE A 356 5.98 3.48 -5.49
N VAL A 357 5.62 4.32 -6.47
CA VAL A 357 5.99 5.74 -6.49
C VAL A 357 5.43 6.48 -5.26
N ALA A 358 4.16 6.25 -4.92
CA ALA A 358 3.48 6.87 -3.78
C ALA A 358 4.15 6.54 -2.45
N ASN A 359 4.55 5.29 -2.25
CA ASN A 359 5.22 4.84 -1.04
C ASN A 359 6.69 5.29 -0.97
N ALA A 360 7.42 5.26 -2.10
CA ALA A 360 8.77 5.83 -2.17
C ALA A 360 8.75 7.34 -1.90
N ALA A 361 7.75 8.06 -2.40
CA ALA A 361 7.58 9.49 -2.16
C ALA A 361 7.33 9.80 -0.67
N ALA A 362 6.58 8.96 0.04
CA ALA A 362 6.40 9.07 1.49
C ALA A 362 7.73 8.97 2.25
N ALA A 363 8.58 7.99 1.90
CA ALA A 363 9.91 7.87 2.49
C ALA A 363 10.80 9.10 2.22
N ILE A 364 10.83 9.58 0.96
CA ILE A 364 11.62 10.77 0.59
C ILE A 364 11.15 12.02 1.36
N TRP A 365 9.84 12.22 1.46
CA TRP A 365 9.27 13.37 2.19
C TRP A 365 9.53 13.28 3.70
N ALA A 366 9.48 12.06 4.25
CA ALA A 366 9.63 11.86 5.67
C ALA A 366 11.08 11.88 6.16
N ALA A 367 12.07 11.67 5.30
CA ALA A 367 13.50 11.64 5.63
C ALA A 367 14.06 13.04 5.99
N PRO A 368 14.33 13.37 7.27
CA PRO A 368 14.84 14.69 7.64
C PRO A 368 16.30 14.93 7.23
N ALA A 369 17.12 13.88 7.13
CA ALA A 369 18.55 13.95 6.85
C ALA A 369 19.03 12.68 6.10
N PRO A 370 18.49 12.37 4.91
CA PRO A 370 18.86 11.17 4.17
C PRO A 370 20.33 11.21 3.77
N GLN A 371 20.97 10.04 3.75
CA GLN A 371 22.31 9.86 3.20
C GLN A 371 22.21 9.21 1.82
N ALA A 372 23.12 9.60 0.92
CA ALA A 372 23.19 8.96 -0.39
C ALA A 372 23.71 7.53 -0.26
N ILE A 373 23.09 6.59 -0.98
CA ILE A 373 23.44 5.17 -0.93
C ILE A 373 23.80 4.68 -2.34
N ASN A 374 24.86 3.87 -2.46
CA ASN A 374 25.19 3.12 -3.66
C ASN A 374 24.82 1.64 -3.44
N CYS A 375 23.67 1.23 -3.94
CA CYS A 375 23.11 -0.10 -3.71
C CYS A 375 22.09 -0.45 -4.80
N GLY A 376 22.39 -1.45 -5.63
CA GLY A 376 21.53 -1.87 -6.73
C GLY A 376 21.16 -0.71 -7.67
N ALA A 377 19.89 -0.30 -7.68
CA ALA A 377 19.40 0.81 -8.50
C ALA A 377 19.78 2.22 -7.99
N ALA A 378 20.24 2.35 -6.74
CA ALA A 378 20.63 3.62 -6.13
C ALA A 378 22.06 4.02 -6.52
N THR A 379 22.27 5.25 -6.99
CA THR A 379 23.53 5.66 -7.65
C THR A 379 24.46 6.54 -6.79
N GLY A 380 24.38 6.47 -5.45
CA GLY A 380 25.31 7.19 -4.56
C GLY A 380 25.18 8.71 -4.57
N THR A 381 24.05 9.27 -5.02
CA THR A 381 23.75 10.72 -4.98
C THR A 381 22.26 10.91 -4.78
N LEU A 382 21.85 11.83 -3.90
CA LEU A 382 20.44 12.20 -3.71
C LEU A 382 19.94 13.01 -4.91
N LYS A 383 18.87 12.55 -5.58
CA LYS A 383 18.36 13.12 -6.85
C LYS A 383 17.00 13.81 -6.70
N THR A 384 16.26 13.50 -5.65
CA THR A 384 14.85 13.90 -5.54
C THR A 384 14.59 14.69 -4.27
N SER A 385 13.99 15.87 -4.44
CA SER A 385 13.40 16.66 -3.34
C SER A 385 11.98 16.20 -3.00
N PRO A 386 11.47 16.49 -1.78
CA PRO A 386 10.10 16.15 -1.40
C PRO A 386 9.03 16.70 -2.37
N GLN A 387 9.20 17.92 -2.90
CA GLN A 387 8.28 18.48 -3.89
C GLN A 387 8.28 17.70 -5.22
N GLN A 388 9.46 17.30 -5.70
CA GLN A 388 9.56 16.49 -6.92
C GLN A 388 8.90 15.12 -6.72
N ALA A 389 9.04 14.53 -5.53
CA ALA A 389 8.39 13.27 -5.19
C ALA A 389 6.86 13.41 -5.22
N TYR A 390 6.30 14.45 -4.59
CA TYR A 390 4.86 14.74 -4.66
C TYR A 390 4.37 14.94 -6.10
N ASN A 391 5.10 15.73 -6.89
CA ASN A 391 4.73 15.98 -8.29
C ASN A 391 4.68 14.67 -9.11
N MET A 392 5.57 13.71 -8.82
CA MET A 392 5.55 12.40 -9.46
C MET A 392 4.31 11.58 -9.07
N VAL A 393 3.91 11.59 -7.79
CA VAL A 393 2.65 10.95 -7.33
C VAL A 393 1.44 11.57 -8.01
N LEU A 394 1.42 12.90 -8.14
CA LEU A 394 0.31 13.63 -8.75
C LEU A 394 0.17 13.28 -10.25
N THR A 395 1.29 13.24 -10.97
CA THR A 395 1.32 13.03 -12.43
C THR A 395 1.23 11.57 -12.85
N THR A 396 1.67 10.63 -12.00
CA THR A 396 1.49 9.20 -12.24
C THR A 396 0.04 8.83 -11.93
N LYS A 397 -0.72 8.45 -12.96
CA LYS A 397 -2.09 7.94 -12.82
C LYS A 397 -2.13 6.49 -13.28
N ASP A 398 -2.91 5.68 -12.59
CA ASP A 398 -3.19 4.29 -12.96
C ASP A 398 -4.62 4.17 -13.50
N SER A 399 -5.05 2.94 -13.77
CA SER A 399 -6.41 2.61 -14.20
C SER A 399 -7.43 3.15 -13.20
N PRO A 400 -8.47 3.87 -13.66
CA PRO A 400 -9.44 4.52 -12.77
C PRO A 400 -10.19 3.54 -11.87
N ASN A 401 -10.30 2.28 -12.28
CA ASN A 401 -11.03 1.23 -11.56
C ASN A 401 -10.13 0.35 -10.67
N SER A 402 -8.88 0.76 -10.41
CA SER A 402 -7.99 0.00 -9.52
C SER A 402 -8.17 0.43 -8.07
N TYR A 403 -8.69 -0.45 -7.22
CA TYR A 403 -8.98 -0.13 -5.81
C TYR A 403 -7.70 0.16 -5.02
N TYR A 404 -6.68 -0.69 -5.21
CA TYR A 404 -5.49 -0.73 -4.36
C TYR A 404 -4.55 0.43 -4.64
N VAL A 405 -4.08 0.56 -5.88
CA VAL A 405 -3.06 1.53 -6.25
C VAL A 405 -3.56 2.98 -6.10
N ASN A 406 -4.85 3.22 -6.37
CA ASN A 406 -5.45 4.56 -6.23
C ASN A 406 -5.73 4.91 -4.76
N ALA A 407 -6.04 3.93 -3.90
CA ALA A 407 -6.10 4.17 -2.45
C ALA A 407 -4.75 4.64 -1.91
N TRP A 408 -3.67 3.92 -2.25
CA TRP A 408 -2.31 4.27 -1.79
C TRP A 408 -1.77 5.56 -2.41
N ARG A 409 -2.16 5.87 -3.65
CA ARG A 409 -1.93 7.19 -4.24
C ARG A 409 -2.59 8.28 -3.40
N LEU A 410 -3.86 8.11 -3.03
CA LEU A 410 -4.59 9.06 -2.20
C LEU A 410 -3.99 9.18 -0.78
N MET A 411 -3.64 8.06 -0.13
CA MET A 411 -2.96 8.06 1.18
C MET A 411 -1.65 8.85 1.14
N SER A 412 -0.84 8.65 0.10
CA SER A 412 0.41 9.41 -0.08
C SER A 412 0.13 10.89 -0.31
N MET A 413 -0.82 11.24 -1.18
CA MET A 413 -1.20 12.64 -1.40
C MET A 413 -1.69 13.31 -0.10
N LEU A 414 -2.52 12.64 0.71
CA LEU A 414 -2.99 13.16 1.99
C LEU A 414 -1.82 13.39 2.96
N LEU A 415 -0.91 12.43 3.10
CA LEU A 415 0.25 12.55 3.99
C LEU A 415 1.19 13.68 3.56
N LEU A 416 1.67 13.66 2.32
CA LEU A 416 2.66 14.62 1.81
C LEU A 416 2.15 16.06 1.84
N THR A 417 0.84 16.26 1.74
CA THR A 417 0.23 17.59 1.75
C THR A 417 -0.17 18.08 3.14
N GLY A 418 0.01 17.27 4.19
CA GLY A 418 -0.43 17.63 5.55
C GLY A 418 -1.95 17.50 5.76
N ASN A 419 -2.62 16.69 4.95
CA ASN A 419 -4.04 16.35 5.05
C ASN A 419 -4.31 14.96 5.64
N PHE A 420 -3.29 14.33 6.23
CA PHE A 420 -3.40 13.16 7.09
C PHE A 420 -2.90 13.49 8.52
N PRO A 421 -3.61 14.37 9.25
CA PRO A 421 -3.15 14.81 10.56
C PRO A 421 -3.43 13.78 11.66
N ASN A 422 -2.75 13.92 12.79
CA ASN A 422 -3.14 13.27 14.03
C ASN A 422 -4.37 13.99 14.63
N ILE A 423 -5.58 13.56 14.26
CA ILE A 423 -6.83 14.19 14.71
C ILE A 423 -7.00 14.10 16.23
N TYR A 424 -6.55 13.00 16.85
CA TYR A 424 -6.62 12.82 18.30
C TYR A 424 -5.80 13.88 19.05
N GLU A 425 -4.54 14.09 18.65
CA GLU A 425 -3.66 15.10 19.28
C GLU A 425 -4.14 16.52 19.00
N LEU A 426 -4.56 16.81 17.76
CA LEU A 426 -5.14 18.11 17.40
C LEU A 426 -6.33 18.48 18.28
N ALA A 427 -7.21 17.51 18.54
CA ALA A 427 -8.37 17.71 19.40
C ALA A 427 -7.99 17.92 20.87
N ASN A 428 -6.83 17.45 21.31
CA ASN A 428 -6.30 17.63 22.66
C ASN A 428 -5.41 18.87 22.79
N GLY A 429 -5.37 19.74 21.77
CA GLY A 429 -4.62 20.99 21.81
C GLY A 429 -3.11 20.82 21.65
N VAL A 430 -2.66 19.63 21.24
CA VAL A 430 -1.26 19.36 20.96
C VAL A 430 -0.97 19.77 19.51
N THR A 431 -0.22 20.85 19.33
CA THR A 431 0.35 21.22 18.04
C THR A 431 1.55 20.30 17.72
N PRO A 432 1.72 19.85 16.46
CA PRO A 432 2.83 18.98 16.09
C PRO A 432 4.18 19.56 16.51
N THR A 433 4.98 18.77 17.23
CA THR A 433 6.33 19.11 17.68
C THR A 433 7.29 19.12 16.48
N ASN A 434 7.42 20.31 15.88
CA ASN A 434 8.54 20.87 15.08
C ASN A 434 8.02 21.67 13.89
N THR A 435 7.56 22.89 14.17
CA THR A 435 7.60 23.96 13.17
C THR A 435 8.92 24.69 13.36
N PRO A 436 9.88 24.65 12.42
CA PRO A 436 10.89 25.70 12.37
C PRO A 436 10.14 27.02 12.17
N VAL A 437 10.24 27.92 13.14
CA VAL A 437 9.80 29.31 12.97
C VAL A 437 10.48 29.86 11.71
N PRO A 438 9.75 30.45 10.75
CA PRO A 438 10.39 31.13 9.64
C PRO A 438 11.22 32.29 10.21
N THR A 439 12.54 32.19 10.14
CA THR A 439 13.37 33.39 10.25
C THR A 439 13.12 34.21 9.00
N SER A 440 12.47 35.36 9.17
CA SER A 440 12.43 36.40 8.16
C SER A 440 13.86 36.83 7.85
N VAL A 441 14.39 36.41 6.70
CA VAL A 441 15.60 37.01 6.13
C VAL A 441 15.18 37.81 4.90
N PRO A 442 15.38 39.14 4.87
CA PRO A 442 15.14 39.95 3.68
C PRO A 442 16.22 39.67 2.62
N PRO A 443 15.93 39.86 1.33
CA PRO A 443 16.85 39.51 0.26
C PRO A 443 18.02 40.48 0.26
N THR A 444 19.26 39.99 0.25
CA THR A 444 20.38 40.84 -0.17
C THR A 444 21.42 40.06 -0.97
N ASN A 445 21.81 40.70 -2.07
CA ASN A 445 22.69 40.27 -3.12
C ASN A 445 24.14 39.98 -2.69
N THR A 446 24.73 39.01 -3.40
CA THR A 446 26.12 38.98 -3.94
C THR A 446 27.30 39.32 -3.01
N ALA A 447 28.16 38.32 -2.75
CA ALA A 447 29.58 38.31 -3.18
C ALA A 447 30.32 37.05 -2.67
N VAL A 448 31.10 36.43 -3.55
CA VAL A 448 32.16 35.47 -3.22
C VAL A 448 33.38 36.23 -2.68
N PRO A 449 34.08 35.70 -1.66
CA PRO A 449 35.55 35.73 -1.72
C PRO A 449 36.24 34.43 -1.25
N THR A 450 37.44 34.29 -1.82
CA THR A 450 38.47 33.23 -1.75
C THR A 450 39.39 33.27 -0.52
N ASN A 451 40.01 32.10 -0.22
CA ASN A 451 41.33 31.83 0.41
C ASN A 451 41.52 31.72 1.96
N VAL A 452 41.64 30.46 2.46
CA VAL A 452 42.77 29.72 3.17
C VAL A 452 43.67 30.51 4.15
N PRO A 453 44.14 30.04 5.36
CA PRO A 453 44.88 28.76 5.68
C PRO A 453 44.58 28.02 7.03
N PRO A 454 45.24 26.86 7.31
CA PRO A 454 44.76 25.83 8.24
C PRO A 454 45.36 25.91 9.65
N THR A 455 44.66 25.33 10.63
CA THR A 455 45.13 25.19 12.02
C THR A 455 45.40 23.74 12.37
N ASN A 456 46.65 23.46 12.75
CA ASN A 456 47.14 22.20 13.30
C ASN A 456 46.59 21.94 14.71
N THR A 457 46.09 20.74 14.95
CA THR A 457 46.10 20.12 16.28
C THR A 457 46.47 18.63 16.17
N THR A 458 47.59 18.30 16.79
CA THR A 458 48.22 16.99 16.94
C THR A 458 47.55 16.17 18.05
N VAL A 459 47.21 14.90 17.76
CA VAL A 459 46.91 13.85 18.74
C VAL A 459 47.79 12.63 18.43
N PRO A 460 48.45 11.99 19.42
CA PRO A 460 49.41 10.91 19.19
C PRO A 460 48.74 9.55 18.93
N PRO A 461 49.29 8.67 18.07
CA PRO A 461 48.69 7.38 17.77
C PRO A 461 49.13 6.28 18.74
N THR A 462 48.15 5.50 19.20
CA THR A 462 48.33 4.22 19.91
C THR A 462 48.51 3.10 18.88
N SER A 463 49.52 2.25 19.09
CA SER A 463 49.95 1.16 18.21
C SER A 463 49.14 -0.13 18.43
N THR A 464 48.72 -0.81 17.35
CA THR A 464 48.59 -2.29 17.22
C THR A 464 48.25 -2.66 15.74
N PRO A 465 48.51 -3.90 15.27
CA PRO A 465 49.27 -4.14 14.04
C PRO A 465 48.48 -4.28 12.73
N ARG A 466 49.16 -3.91 11.64
CA ARG A 466 48.77 -4.03 10.23
C ARG A 466 49.08 -5.45 9.69
N PRO A 467 48.20 -6.10 8.91
CA PRO A 467 48.52 -7.33 8.21
C PRO A 467 49.47 -7.06 7.04
N THR A 468 50.53 -7.86 6.95
CA THR A 468 51.55 -7.83 5.89
C THR A 468 50.98 -8.47 4.62
N ASN A 469 50.74 -7.67 3.57
CA ASN A 469 50.48 -8.18 2.23
C ASN A 469 51.81 -8.56 1.58
N THR A 470 52.15 -9.85 1.60
CA THR A 470 53.18 -10.43 0.75
C THR A 470 52.56 -10.73 -0.62
N PRO A 471 53.14 -10.31 -1.76
CA PRO A 471 52.67 -10.73 -3.07
C PRO A 471 52.99 -12.22 -3.27
N VAL A 472 51.97 -13.05 -3.47
CA VAL A 472 52.14 -14.43 -3.94
C VAL A 472 52.13 -14.41 -5.46
N THR A 473 53.29 -14.66 -6.07
CA THR A 473 53.41 -14.91 -7.51
C THR A 473 52.84 -16.30 -7.81
N ILE A 474 51.71 -16.36 -8.50
CA ILE A 474 51.13 -17.61 -8.99
C ILE A 474 51.67 -17.85 -10.40
N THR A 475 52.55 -18.85 -10.55
CA THR A 475 53.04 -19.30 -11.86
C THR A 475 51.99 -20.22 -12.50
N PRO A 476 51.47 -19.94 -13.71
CA PRO A 476 50.56 -20.86 -14.38
C PRO A 476 51.36 -22.05 -14.94
N ILE A 477 51.00 -23.26 -14.50
CA ILE A 477 51.44 -24.52 -15.11
C ILE A 477 50.49 -24.80 -16.29
N LEU A 478 51.01 -24.69 -17.51
CA LEU A 478 50.31 -25.10 -18.72
C LEU A 478 50.39 -26.63 -18.86
N THR A 479 49.27 -27.32 -18.68
CA THR A 479 49.08 -28.70 -19.14
C THR A 479 48.59 -28.68 -20.60
N PRO A 480 49.15 -29.49 -21.51
CA PRO A 480 48.74 -29.52 -22.90
C PRO A 480 47.35 -30.18 -23.06
N ILE A 481 46.46 -29.47 -23.74
CA ILE A 481 45.14 -29.94 -24.16
C ILE A 481 45.33 -30.84 -25.40
N PRO A 482 44.72 -32.05 -25.47
CA PRO A 482 44.80 -32.89 -26.65
C PRO A 482 44.06 -32.26 -27.84
N THR A 483 44.73 -32.26 -28.98
CA THR A 483 44.26 -31.74 -30.27
C THR A 483 43.18 -32.67 -30.84
N LEU A 484 41.94 -32.20 -30.96
CA LEU A 484 40.89 -32.92 -31.68
C LEU A 484 40.97 -32.63 -33.18
N THR A 485 40.96 -33.70 -33.97
CA THR A 485 41.03 -33.76 -35.43
C THR A 485 39.71 -33.27 -36.05
N PRO A 486 39.72 -32.54 -37.19
CA PRO A 486 38.49 -32.06 -37.82
C PRO A 486 37.70 -33.20 -38.49
N ILE A 487 36.42 -33.33 -38.11
CA ILE A 487 35.44 -34.21 -38.77
C ILE A 487 34.85 -33.48 -39.99
N PRO A 488 34.69 -34.13 -41.16
CA PRO A 488 34.21 -33.49 -42.38
C PRO A 488 32.75 -33.02 -42.26
N THR A 489 32.51 -31.80 -42.71
CA THR A 489 31.21 -31.13 -42.77
C THR A 489 30.35 -31.74 -43.87
N THR A 490 29.26 -32.40 -43.51
CA THR A 490 28.18 -32.71 -44.46
C THR A 490 27.09 -31.65 -44.31
N VAL A 491 26.67 -31.07 -45.44
CA VAL A 491 25.59 -30.09 -45.54
C VAL A 491 24.26 -30.83 -45.53
N PRO A 492 23.35 -30.64 -44.55
CA PRO A 492 21.98 -31.10 -44.66
C PRO A 492 21.12 -29.98 -45.26
N THR A 493 20.52 -30.29 -46.41
CA THR A 493 19.40 -29.59 -47.03
C THR A 493 18.27 -29.34 -46.03
N SER A 494 17.82 -28.09 -45.97
CA SER A 494 16.70 -27.63 -45.14
C SER A 494 15.38 -28.28 -45.55
N VAL A 495 14.81 -29.10 -44.66
CA VAL A 495 13.39 -29.47 -44.68
C VAL A 495 12.69 -28.60 -43.61
N PRO A 496 11.51 -28.00 -43.89
CA PRO A 496 10.78 -27.22 -42.90
C PRO A 496 10.45 -28.08 -41.67
N PRO A 497 10.61 -27.59 -40.43
CA PRO A 497 10.25 -28.37 -39.26
C PRO A 497 8.73 -28.57 -39.23
N THR A 498 8.29 -29.79 -39.51
CA THR A 498 7.02 -30.28 -38.99
C THR A 498 7.19 -30.47 -37.49
N ASN A 499 6.75 -29.48 -36.72
CA ASN A 499 6.65 -29.55 -35.27
C ASN A 499 5.63 -30.64 -34.90
N THR A 500 6.11 -31.85 -34.67
CA THR A 500 5.34 -32.87 -33.96
C THR A 500 5.19 -32.36 -32.52
N PRO A 501 3.96 -32.11 -32.02
CA PRO A 501 3.78 -31.57 -30.67
C PRO A 501 4.32 -32.57 -29.64
N ILE A 502 5.24 -32.13 -28.77
CA ILE A 502 5.55 -32.88 -27.55
C ILE A 502 4.32 -32.74 -26.66
N ALA A 503 3.46 -33.77 -26.68
CA ALA A 503 2.39 -33.91 -25.71
C ALA A 503 3.01 -33.91 -24.31
N GLY A 504 2.81 -32.82 -23.56
CA GLY A 504 3.32 -32.68 -22.19
C GLY A 504 4.02 -31.37 -21.84
N ALA A 505 4.26 -30.44 -22.78
CA ALA A 505 4.92 -29.15 -22.46
C ALA A 505 4.01 -28.18 -21.67
N CYS A 506 2.70 -28.33 -21.76
CA CYS A 506 1.72 -27.57 -20.99
C CYS A 506 0.42 -28.35 -20.85
N GLN A 507 -0.32 -28.04 -19.79
CA GLN A 507 -1.66 -28.56 -19.54
C GLN A 507 -2.60 -27.38 -19.27
N ILE A 508 -3.79 -27.42 -19.87
CA ILE A 508 -4.86 -26.44 -19.66
C ILE A 508 -6.03 -27.13 -18.96
N THR A 509 -6.56 -26.50 -17.90
CA THR A 509 -7.85 -26.87 -17.31
C THR A 509 -8.88 -25.81 -17.68
N TYR A 510 -10.02 -26.22 -18.23
CA TYR A 510 -11.12 -25.33 -18.61
C TYR A 510 -12.41 -25.70 -17.87
N SER A 511 -12.83 -24.83 -16.96
CA SER A 511 -13.97 -25.06 -16.08
C SER A 511 -15.04 -23.99 -16.30
N ILE A 512 -16.25 -24.41 -16.64
CA ILE A 512 -17.41 -23.51 -16.65
C ILE A 512 -17.90 -23.41 -15.21
N SER A 513 -17.72 -22.25 -14.57
CA SER A 513 -18.05 -22.02 -13.17
C SER A 513 -19.51 -21.66 -12.96
N ASN A 514 -20.15 -21.04 -13.95
CA ASN A 514 -21.58 -20.75 -13.95
C ASN A 514 -22.10 -20.64 -15.40
N ASP A 515 -23.25 -21.22 -15.71
CA ASP A 515 -23.92 -21.12 -17.01
C ASP A 515 -25.42 -20.87 -16.81
N TRP A 516 -25.94 -19.81 -17.42
CA TRP A 516 -27.34 -19.38 -17.28
C TRP A 516 -28.12 -19.45 -18.61
N GLY A 517 -27.69 -20.28 -19.55
CA GLY A 517 -28.44 -20.63 -20.76
C GLY A 517 -28.32 -19.62 -21.92
N SER A 518 -27.83 -18.41 -21.66
CA SER A 518 -27.51 -17.38 -22.67
C SER A 518 -26.11 -16.79 -22.51
N GLY A 519 -25.44 -17.15 -21.42
CA GLY A 519 -24.07 -16.78 -21.12
C GLY A 519 -23.53 -17.64 -20.00
N PHE A 520 -22.22 -17.53 -19.78
CA PHE A 520 -21.51 -18.33 -18.80
C PHE A 520 -20.23 -17.61 -18.33
N THR A 521 -19.72 -18.03 -17.19
CA THR A 521 -18.35 -17.74 -16.75
C THR A 521 -17.50 -19.00 -16.84
N ALA A 522 -16.26 -18.84 -17.28
CA ALA A 522 -15.29 -19.93 -17.30
C ALA A 522 -13.94 -19.48 -16.74
N ASP A 523 -13.30 -20.41 -16.02
CA ASP A 523 -11.97 -20.28 -15.45
C ASP A 523 -11.01 -21.18 -16.23
N VAL A 524 -9.86 -20.63 -16.60
CA VAL A 524 -8.81 -21.30 -17.37
C VAL A 524 -7.53 -21.30 -16.56
N SER A 525 -7.03 -22.48 -16.24
CA SER A 525 -5.73 -22.67 -15.58
C SER A 525 -4.70 -23.18 -16.58
N ILE A 526 -3.51 -22.61 -16.54
CA ILE A 526 -2.35 -22.96 -17.34
C ILE A 526 -1.34 -23.61 -16.40
N ARG A 527 -0.91 -24.82 -16.70
CA ARG A 527 0.24 -25.48 -16.08
C ARG A 527 1.36 -25.56 -17.11
N ASN A 528 2.49 -24.91 -16.84
CA ASN A 528 3.67 -25.05 -17.67
C ASN A 528 4.47 -26.26 -17.20
N ASN A 529 4.68 -27.25 -18.08
CA ASN A 529 5.47 -28.45 -17.79
C ASN A 529 6.77 -28.46 -18.61
N GLY A 530 7.02 -27.41 -19.40
CA GLY A 530 8.24 -27.20 -20.16
C GLY A 530 9.13 -26.13 -19.53
N THR A 531 10.00 -25.53 -20.35
CA THR A 531 10.87 -24.43 -19.92
C THR A 531 10.06 -23.23 -19.45
N ALA A 532 10.62 -22.44 -18.53
CA ALA A 532 9.96 -21.23 -18.03
C ALA A 532 9.51 -20.29 -19.17
N ILE A 533 8.32 -19.74 -19.04
CA ILE A 533 7.67 -18.84 -20.00
C ILE A 533 7.65 -17.46 -19.37
N ASN A 534 8.13 -16.43 -20.08
CA ASN A 534 8.10 -15.04 -19.57
C ASN A 534 6.87 -14.24 -20.02
N ASN A 535 6.21 -14.72 -21.07
CA ASN A 535 4.96 -14.16 -21.57
C ASN A 535 4.13 -15.29 -22.14
N TRP A 536 3.03 -15.64 -21.50
CA TRP A 536 2.10 -16.62 -22.06
C TRP A 536 1.03 -15.98 -22.93
N ASN A 537 0.66 -16.72 -23.97
CA ASN A 537 -0.46 -16.50 -24.84
C ASN A 537 -1.21 -17.84 -25.00
N VAL A 538 -2.46 -17.89 -24.55
CA VAL A 538 -3.32 -19.06 -24.72
C VAL A 538 -4.23 -18.84 -25.92
N ARG A 539 -4.34 -19.83 -26.81
CA ARG A 539 -5.26 -19.80 -27.95
C ARG A 539 -6.13 -21.04 -28.00
N TRP A 540 -7.39 -20.86 -28.37
CA TRP A 540 -8.34 -21.92 -28.67
C TRP A 540 -9.39 -21.43 -29.66
N ASN A 541 -10.19 -22.37 -30.18
CA ASN A 541 -11.41 -22.05 -30.90
C ASN A 541 -12.62 -22.49 -30.08
N PHE A 542 -13.63 -21.64 -29.97
CA PHE A 542 -14.94 -22.08 -29.51
C PHE A 542 -15.59 -22.98 -30.56
N ALA A 543 -16.28 -24.03 -30.11
CA ALA A 543 -16.95 -24.98 -31.02
C ALA A 543 -18.33 -24.48 -31.49
N GLY A 544 -18.88 -23.44 -30.87
CA GLY A 544 -20.18 -22.84 -31.20
C GLY A 544 -20.08 -21.37 -31.59
N ASN A 545 -21.05 -20.58 -31.11
CA ASN A 545 -21.13 -19.14 -31.32
C ASN A 545 -20.74 -18.34 -30.07
N GLN A 546 -20.00 -18.94 -29.14
CA GLN A 546 -19.60 -18.27 -27.90
C GLN A 546 -18.80 -16.98 -28.19
N GLN A 547 -19.12 -15.89 -27.51
CA GLN A 547 -18.41 -14.60 -27.60
C GLN A 547 -18.03 -14.11 -26.21
N ILE A 548 -16.74 -13.85 -25.98
CA ILE A 548 -16.22 -13.30 -24.73
C ILE A 548 -16.59 -11.82 -24.64
N ASN A 549 -17.33 -11.48 -23.58
CA ASN A 549 -17.81 -10.13 -23.32
C ASN A 549 -16.90 -9.39 -22.32
N ASN A 550 -16.31 -10.13 -21.38
CA ASN A 550 -15.41 -9.61 -20.35
C ASN A 550 -14.38 -10.68 -19.95
N LEU A 551 -13.15 -10.27 -19.63
CA LEU A 551 -12.08 -11.18 -19.22
C LEU A 551 -11.25 -10.53 -18.10
N TRP A 552 -10.85 -11.30 -17.09
CA TRP A 552 -9.95 -10.89 -16.02
C TRP A 552 -8.67 -11.72 -16.05
N ASN A 553 -7.59 -11.16 -15.49
CA ASN A 553 -6.24 -11.76 -15.46
C ASN A 553 -5.70 -12.13 -16.87
N GLY A 554 -6.13 -11.42 -17.90
CA GLY A 554 -5.61 -11.53 -19.25
C GLY A 554 -6.13 -10.42 -20.16
N THR A 555 -5.62 -10.35 -21.39
CA THR A 555 -6.14 -9.48 -22.45
C THR A 555 -6.61 -10.34 -23.62
N VAL A 556 -7.89 -10.21 -24.00
CA VAL A 556 -8.53 -11.04 -25.02
C VAL A 556 -8.54 -10.35 -26.39
N SER A 557 -8.25 -11.12 -27.43
CA SER A 557 -8.61 -10.82 -28.81
C SER A 557 -9.39 -12.02 -29.36
N GLN A 558 -10.61 -11.77 -29.83
CA GLN A 558 -11.47 -12.78 -30.42
C GLN A 558 -11.91 -12.36 -31.81
N THR A 559 -11.83 -13.27 -32.78
CA THR A 559 -12.37 -13.08 -34.14
C THR A 559 -13.17 -14.32 -34.52
N GLY A 560 -14.50 -14.17 -34.58
CA GLY A 560 -15.41 -15.30 -34.73
C GLY A 560 -15.24 -16.31 -33.60
N GLN A 561 -14.87 -17.55 -33.93
CA GLN A 561 -14.62 -18.62 -32.96
C GLN A 561 -13.21 -18.58 -32.37
N ALA A 562 -12.25 -17.92 -33.02
CA ALA A 562 -10.85 -17.94 -32.63
C ALA A 562 -10.59 -16.96 -31.49
N VAL A 563 -10.06 -17.46 -30.37
CA VAL A 563 -9.72 -16.69 -29.18
C VAL A 563 -8.22 -16.73 -28.93
N SER A 564 -7.66 -15.57 -28.59
CA SER A 564 -6.30 -15.43 -28.09
C SER A 564 -6.31 -14.59 -26.82
N VAL A 565 -5.77 -15.13 -25.73
CA VAL A 565 -5.64 -14.42 -24.45
C VAL A 565 -4.16 -14.30 -24.11
N ASN A 566 -3.69 -13.07 -23.94
CA ASN A 566 -2.36 -12.81 -23.41
C ASN A 566 -2.42 -12.57 -21.91
N ASN A 567 -1.30 -12.79 -21.24
CA ASN A 567 -1.09 -12.34 -19.87
C ASN A 567 -1.32 -10.82 -19.70
N VAL A 568 -1.49 -10.40 -18.46
CA VAL A 568 -1.57 -8.98 -18.04
C VAL A 568 -0.34 -8.58 -17.25
N GLY A 569 0.85 -8.74 -17.83
CA GLY A 569 2.11 -8.31 -17.23
C GLY A 569 2.50 -9.13 -15.99
N TRP A 570 1.82 -8.91 -14.86
CA TRP A 570 2.11 -9.53 -13.57
C TRP A 570 2.02 -11.06 -13.59
N ASN A 571 1.14 -11.65 -14.41
CA ASN A 571 1.02 -13.10 -14.53
C ASN A 571 1.77 -13.68 -15.73
N GLY A 572 2.58 -12.90 -16.47
CA GLY A 572 3.23 -13.34 -17.70
C GLY A 572 4.27 -14.44 -17.51
N TYR A 573 4.93 -14.48 -16.34
CA TYR A 573 5.90 -15.50 -16.00
C TYR A 573 5.24 -16.78 -15.47
N ILE A 574 5.58 -17.91 -16.07
CA ILE A 574 5.23 -19.25 -15.59
C ILE A 574 6.50 -20.10 -15.62
N GLY A 575 7.09 -20.37 -14.45
CA GLY A 575 8.22 -21.29 -14.32
C GLY A 575 7.92 -22.71 -14.83
N SER A 576 8.96 -23.54 -14.97
CA SER A 576 8.75 -24.98 -15.22
C SER A 576 8.03 -25.59 -14.01
N GLY A 577 6.91 -26.26 -14.24
CA GLY A 577 6.00 -26.69 -13.18
C GLY A 577 5.23 -25.55 -12.52
N GLY A 578 5.20 -24.35 -13.10
CA GLY A 578 4.43 -23.21 -12.60
C GLY A 578 2.99 -23.20 -13.13
N THR A 579 2.15 -22.35 -12.56
CA THR A 579 0.78 -22.13 -13.03
C THR A 579 0.43 -20.66 -13.18
N ALA A 580 -0.43 -20.35 -14.14
CA ALA A 580 -1.14 -19.07 -14.23
C ALA A 580 -2.62 -19.33 -14.51
N SER A 581 -3.49 -18.37 -14.19
CA SER A 581 -4.91 -18.50 -14.45
C SER A 581 -5.53 -17.19 -14.93
N PHE A 582 -6.59 -17.34 -15.71
CA PHE A 582 -7.47 -16.26 -16.11
C PHE A 582 -8.91 -16.76 -16.19
N GLY A 583 -9.86 -15.85 -16.19
CA GLY A 583 -11.27 -16.21 -16.33
C GLY A 583 -12.02 -15.19 -17.15
N PHE A 584 -13.17 -15.59 -17.68
CA PHE A 584 -13.96 -14.74 -18.55
C PHE A 584 -15.45 -15.00 -18.44
N GLN A 585 -16.22 -14.00 -18.86
CA GLN A 585 -17.65 -14.11 -19.13
C GLN A 585 -17.86 -14.12 -20.64
N ALA A 586 -18.69 -15.04 -21.13
CA ALA A 586 -19.07 -15.14 -22.53
C ALA A 586 -20.58 -15.32 -22.71
N SER A 587 -21.09 -14.92 -23.88
CA SER A 587 -22.46 -15.16 -24.34
C SER A 587 -22.49 -16.29 -25.36
N TYR A 588 -23.62 -16.98 -25.52
CA TYR A 588 -23.85 -17.98 -26.57
C TYR A 588 -25.35 -18.14 -26.85
N ASN A 589 -25.69 -18.83 -27.94
CA ASN A 589 -27.07 -19.27 -28.20
C ASN A 589 -27.07 -20.74 -28.62
N GLY A 590 -27.98 -21.53 -28.04
CA GLY A 590 -28.10 -22.96 -28.31
C GLY A 590 -27.21 -23.78 -27.39
N SER A 591 -26.18 -24.43 -27.95
CA SER A 591 -25.27 -25.30 -27.19
C SER A 591 -24.00 -24.58 -26.74
N ASN A 592 -23.50 -24.86 -25.53
CA ASN A 592 -22.22 -24.37 -25.01
C ASN A 592 -21.16 -25.49 -24.82
N PRO A 593 -20.64 -26.11 -25.90
CA PRO A 593 -19.58 -27.10 -25.78
C PRO A 593 -18.26 -26.48 -25.29
N LYS A 594 -17.57 -27.14 -24.35
CA LYS A 594 -16.22 -26.78 -23.91
C LYS A 594 -15.21 -26.94 -25.08
N PRO A 595 -14.22 -26.04 -25.24
CA PRO A 595 -13.14 -26.23 -26.20
C PRO A 595 -12.30 -27.48 -25.86
N THR A 596 -11.88 -28.23 -26.88
CA THR A 596 -11.11 -29.48 -26.70
C THR A 596 -9.65 -29.35 -27.08
N SER A 597 -9.22 -28.19 -27.59
CA SER A 597 -7.85 -27.94 -28.05
C SER A 597 -7.38 -26.56 -27.64
N PHE A 598 -6.22 -26.49 -26.98
CA PHE A 598 -5.57 -25.25 -26.59
C PHE A 598 -4.10 -25.26 -27.04
N SER A 599 -3.55 -24.08 -27.25
CA SER A 599 -2.09 -23.89 -27.38
C SER A 599 -1.60 -22.79 -26.43
N LEU A 600 -0.39 -22.95 -25.94
CA LEU A 600 0.35 -21.99 -25.13
C LEU A 600 1.59 -21.56 -25.92
N ASN A 601 1.66 -20.28 -26.29
CA ASN A 601 2.72 -19.73 -27.15
C ASN A 601 2.94 -20.48 -28.47
N GLY A 602 1.87 -21.05 -29.02
CA GLY A 602 1.92 -21.85 -30.26
C GLY A 602 2.23 -23.34 -30.05
N THR A 603 2.53 -23.77 -28.83
CA THR A 603 2.72 -25.19 -28.46
C THR A 603 1.39 -25.79 -28.01
N ALA A 604 0.99 -26.94 -28.55
CA ALA A 604 -0.25 -27.60 -28.14
C ALA A 604 -0.18 -28.08 -26.67
N CYS A 605 -1.25 -27.85 -25.90
CA CYS A 605 -1.36 -28.32 -24.52
C CYS A 605 -2.31 -29.52 -24.40
N SER A 606 -2.06 -30.38 -23.42
CA SER A 606 -3.09 -31.35 -23.00
C SER A 606 -4.23 -30.62 -22.30
N VAL A 607 -5.46 -31.14 -22.42
CA VAL A 607 -6.62 -30.59 -21.72
C VAL A 607 -6.95 -31.52 -20.56
N ALA A 608 -6.85 -31.00 -19.34
CA ALA A 608 -7.31 -31.71 -18.15
C ALA A 608 -8.85 -31.70 -18.12
N PRO A 609 -9.48 -32.81 -17.70
CA PRO A 609 -10.93 -32.94 -17.63
C PRO A 609 -11.62 -31.90 -16.73
#